data_AF-A0A3M5GP45-F1
#
_entry.id   AF-A0A3M5GP45-F1
#
_cell.length_a   1.000
_cell.length_b   1.000
_cell.length_c   1.000
_cell.angle_alpha   90.00
_cell.angle_beta   90.00
_cell.angle_gamma   90.00
#
_symmetry.space_group_name_H-M   'P 1'
#
loop_
_entity.id
_entity.type
_entity.pdbx_description
1 polymer ?
#
loop_
_entity_poly.entity_id
_entity_poly.type
_entity_poly.pdbx_seq_one_letter_code
_entity_poly.pdbx_strand_id
1 'polypeptide(L)'
;YYLFTISHKFTYAEGLTGPDGVYGFVGEHLFGPYRPMNASGLVLGNPPEQPFQTYSHCVMPNGLVTSFIDSVPTEGEDYRIGGTEAPTVRILLKGDRSFVQEEYDYGYIPAMKDVQLS
;
A
#
# COMPACT_ATOMS: atom_id res chain seq x y z
N TYR A 1 -15.83 -1.48 8.12
CA TYR A 1 -14.65 -2.36 8.06
C TYR A 1 -13.90 -2.11 6.78
N TYR A 2 -12.66 -1.59 6.86
CA TYR A 2 -11.74 -1.59 5.72
C TYR A 2 -10.86 -2.83 5.83
N LEU A 3 -10.85 -3.66 4.79
CA LEU A 3 -10.05 -4.86 4.67
C LEU A 3 -8.99 -4.62 3.60
N PHE A 4 -7.71 -4.59 3.99
CA PHE A 4 -6.59 -4.40 3.08
C PHE A 4 -5.85 -5.71 2.83
N THR A 5 -5.33 -5.86 1.63
CA THR A 5 -4.49 -6.99 1.20
C THR A 5 -3.49 -6.53 0.16
N ILE A 6 -2.33 -7.17 0.09
CA ILE A 6 -1.27 -6.88 -0.87
C ILE A 6 -1.25 -7.95 -1.95
N SER A 7 -0.91 -7.56 -3.18
CA SER A 7 -0.82 -8.50 -4.30
C SER A 7 0.19 -8.03 -5.34
N HIS A 8 0.51 -8.92 -6.28
CA HIS A 8 1.46 -8.67 -7.36
C HIS A 8 0.76 -8.52 -8.71
N LYS A 9 1.37 -7.73 -9.59
CA LYS A 9 1.05 -7.67 -11.02
C LYS A 9 1.03 -9.05 -11.67
N PHE A 10 2.01 -9.89 -11.33
CA PHE A 10 2.20 -11.20 -11.95
C PHE A 10 1.41 -12.35 -11.29
N THR A 11 0.59 -12.06 -10.28
CA THR A 11 -0.34 -13.03 -9.68
C THR A 11 -1.78 -12.84 -10.14
N TYR A 12 -2.05 -11.86 -11.01
CA TYR A 12 -3.34 -11.73 -11.67
C TYR A 12 -3.63 -12.92 -12.60
N ALA A 13 -4.90 -13.28 -12.70
CA ALA A 13 -5.36 -14.26 -13.68
C ALA A 13 -5.19 -13.75 -15.11
N GLU A 14 -5.24 -14.68 -16.08
CA GLU A 14 -5.18 -14.35 -17.50
C GLU A 14 -6.26 -13.32 -17.90
N GLY A 15 -5.86 -12.36 -18.74
CA GLY A 15 -6.75 -11.27 -19.19
C GLY A 15 -6.92 -10.11 -18.20
N LEU A 16 -6.33 -10.19 -17.01
CA LEU A 16 -6.34 -9.12 -16.00
C LEU A 16 -4.93 -8.60 -15.71
N THR A 17 -4.83 -7.35 -15.28
CA THR A 17 -3.58 -6.78 -14.77
C THR A 17 -3.87 -5.67 -13.76
N GLY A 18 -2.88 -5.43 -12.90
CA GLY A 18 -2.83 -4.35 -11.93
C GLY A 18 -1.37 -4.15 -11.48
N PRO A 19 -1.05 -3.06 -10.78
CA PRO A 19 0.29 -2.86 -10.21
C PRO A 19 0.50 -3.73 -8.96
N ASP A 20 1.76 -3.97 -8.60
CA ASP A 20 2.12 -4.37 -7.24
C ASP A 20 1.67 -3.26 -6.26
N GLY A 21 1.14 -3.65 -5.10
CA GLY A 21 0.62 -2.66 -4.16
C GLY A 21 -0.38 -3.21 -3.16
N VAL A 22 -1.04 -2.28 -2.46
CA VAL A 22 -2.17 -2.59 -1.59
C VAL A 22 -3.49 -2.37 -2.31
N TYR A 23 -4.34 -3.38 -2.18
CA TYR A 23 -5.73 -3.41 -2.57
C TYR A 23 -6.60 -3.40 -1.31
N GLY A 24 -7.85 -2.99 -1.44
CA GLY A 24 -8.75 -2.91 -0.30
C GLY A 24 -10.21 -3.00 -0.67
N PHE A 25 -11.00 -3.35 0.35
CA PHE A 25 -12.44 -3.45 0.28
C PHE A 25 -13.07 -2.82 1.52
N VAL A 26 -14.28 -2.28 1.39
CA VAL A 26 -15.03 -1.70 2.50
C VAL A 26 -16.42 -2.32 2.65
N GLY A 27 -16.81 -2.64 3.89
CA GLY A 27 -18.11 -3.20 4.23
C GLY A 27 -18.61 -2.71 5.60
N GLU A 28 -19.92 -2.73 5.80
CA GLU A 28 -20.55 -2.32 7.07
C GLU A 28 -20.50 -3.43 8.14
N HIS A 29 -20.35 -4.67 7.73
CA HIS A 29 -20.25 -5.84 8.61
C HIS A 29 -18.94 -6.59 8.39
N LEU A 30 -18.50 -7.32 9.43
CA LEU A 30 -17.25 -8.09 9.41
C LEU A 30 -17.18 -9.09 8.24
N PHE A 31 -18.30 -9.75 7.94
CA PHE A 31 -18.40 -10.77 6.87
C PHE A 31 -18.98 -10.24 5.56
N GLY A 32 -19.12 -8.91 5.42
CA GLY A 32 -19.59 -8.26 4.20
C GLY A 32 -21.11 -8.04 4.13
N PRO A 33 -21.64 -7.66 2.94
CA PRO A 33 -20.93 -7.59 1.66
C PRO A 33 -19.84 -6.51 1.64
N TYR A 34 -18.73 -6.82 0.96
CA TYR A 34 -17.62 -5.89 0.75
C TYR A 34 -17.69 -5.28 -0.64
N ARG A 35 -17.34 -3.99 -0.76
CA ARG A 35 -17.21 -3.25 -2.02
C ARG A 35 -15.74 -2.91 -2.27
N PRO A 36 -15.22 -3.08 -3.50
CA PRO A 36 -13.84 -2.72 -3.81
C PRO A 36 -13.59 -1.21 -3.60
N MET A 37 -12.48 -0.86 -2.95
CA MET A 37 -12.02 0.51 -2.82
C MET A 37 -11.71 1.12 -4.19
N ASN A 38 -11.98 2.41 -4.38
CA ASN A 38 -11.77 3.13 -5.65
C ASN A 38 -12.38 2.42 -6.87
N ALA A 39 -13.50 1.71 -6.67
CA ALA A 39 -14.22 0.89 -7.65
C ALA A 39 -13.47 -0.33 -8.22
N SER A 40 -12.13 -0.36 -8.23
CA SER A 40 -11.32 -1.46 -8.76
C SER A 40 -10.73 -2.38 -7.69
N GLY A 41 -10.70 -1.91 -6.44
CA GLY A 41 -9.97 -2.50 -5.33
C GLY A 41 -8.59 -1.87 -5.11
N LEU A 42 -8.00 -1.17 -6.08
CA LEU A 42 -6.66 -0.58 -5.93
C LEU A 42 -6.68 0.59 -4.94
N VAL A 43 -5.80 0.57 -3.92
CA VAL A 43 -5.69 1.64 -2.91
C VAL A 43 -4.41 2.45 -3.08
N LEU A 44 -3.27 1.78 -3.24
CA LEU A 44 -1.96 2.39 -3.51
C LEU A 44 -1.11 1.37 -4.28
N GLY A 45 -0.79 1.68 -5.54
CA GLY A 45 0.01 0.83 -6.42
C GLY A 45 1.30 1.51 -6.82
N ASN A 46 2.33 0.70 -7.10
CA ASN A 46 3.61 1.18 -7.58
C ASN A 46 3.46 1.91 -8.94
N PRO A 47 4.24 2.98 -9.18
CA PRO A 47 4.25 3.67 -10.46
C PRO A 47 4.82 2.75 -11.54
N PRO A 48 4.30 2.83 -12.79
CA PRO A 48 4.74 1.95 -13.87
C PRO A 48 6.21 2.13 -14.26
N GLU A 49 6.82 3.28 -13.97
CA GLU A 49 8.24 3.56 -14.21
C GLU A 49 9.16 2.84 -13.21
N GLN A 50 8.66 2.53 -12.00
CA GLN A 50 9.37 1.76 -10.99
C GLN A 50 8.43 0.70 -10.39
N PRO A 51 8.01 -0.30 -11.19
CA PRO A 51 6.87 -1.16 -10.88
C PRO A 51 7.10 -2.06 -9.65
N PHE A 52 8.35 -2.26 -9.26
CA PHE A 52 8.76 -3.09 -8.12
C PHE A 52 9.49 -2.27 -7.05
N GLN A 53 9.32 -0.95 -7.03
CA GLN A 53 10.06 -0.10 -6.08
C GLN A 53 9.79 -0.50 -4.62
N THR A 54 8.56 -0.91 -4.28
CA THR A 54 8.16 -1.24 -2.92
C THR A 54 7.21 -2.42 -2.86
N TYR A 55 7.23 -3.16 -1.75
CA TYR A 55 6.27 -4.21 -1.46
C TYR A 55 5.92 -4.31 0.03
N SER A 56 4.97 -5.19 0.37
CA SER A 56 4.43 -5.35 1.73
C SER A 56 3.85 -4.08 2.35
N HIS A 57 3.13 -3.31 1.54
CA HIS A 57 2.37 -2.12 1.97
C HIS A 57 1.41 -2.45 3.12
N CYS A 58 1.60 -1.82 4.27
CA CYS A 58 0.80 -2.00 5.48
C CYS A 58 0.09 -0.70 5.85
N VAL A 59 -1.25 -0.67 5.70
CA VAL A 59 -2.09 0.50 6.00
C VAL A 59 -2.44 0.51 7.49
N MET A 60 -2.01 1.55 8.19
CA MET A 60 -2.26 1.75 9.62
C MET A 60 -3.52 2.59 9.89
N PRO A 61 -4.13 2.51 11.09
CA PRO A 61 -5.36 3.25 11.39
C PRO A 61 -5.23 4.78 11.42
N ASN A 62 -4.00 5.32 11.46
CA ASN A 62 -3.72 6.75 11.32
C ASN A 62 -3.66 7.21 9.84
N GLY A 63 -3.87 6.30 8.88
CA GLY A 63 -3.81 6.57 7.45
C GLY A 63 -2.40 6.53 6.86
N LEU A 64 -1.37 6.22 7.66
CA LEU A 64 -0.02 6.01 7.16
C LEU A 64 0.12 4.60 6.57
N VAL A 65 0.94 4.47 5.53
CA VAL A 65 1.22 3.23 4.81
C VAL A 65 2.74 3.05 4.75
N THR A 66 3.25 2.05 5.45
CA THR A 66 4.66 1.66 5.36
C THR A 66 4.85 0.53 4.36
N SER A 67 6.04 0.38 3.79
CA SER A 67 6.42 -0.67 2.85
C SER A 67 7.95 -0.76 2.79
N PHE A 68 8.50 -1.92 2.42
CA PHE A 68 9.95 -2.03 2.17
C PHE A 68 10.27 -1.77 0.70
N ILE A 69 11.47 -1.26 0.43
CA ILE A 69 12.03 -1.10 -0.91
C ILE A 69 12.52 -2.46 -1.41
N ASP A 70 12.02 -2.89 -2.56
CA ASP A 70 12.42 -4.14 -3.21
C ASP A 70 13.48 -3.85 -4.28
N SER A 71 13.06 -3.44 -5.48
CA SER A 71 13.94 -3.27 -6.64
C SER A 71 13.60 -2.02 -7.43
N VAL A 72 14.55 -1.08 -7.52
CA VAL A 72 14.39 0.20 -8.20
C VAL A 72 15.28 0.23 -9.46
N PRO A 73 14.73 0.50 -10.66
CA PRO A 73 15.54 0.62 -11.87
C PRO A 73 16.63 1.69 -11.74
N THR A 74 17.80 1.44 -12.33
CA THR A 74 18.90 2.42 -12.41
C THR A 74 19.23 2.74 -13.87
N GLU A 75 20.47 2.49 -14.30
CA GLU A 75 20.90 2.75 -15.67
C GLU A 75 20.82 1.44 -16.49
N GLY A 76 20.29 1.52 -17.70
CA GLY A 76 20.13 0.35 -18.56
C GLY A 76 19.11 -0.65 -18.02
N GLU A 77 19.51 -1.92 -17.92
CA GLU A 77 18.69 -3.03 -17.40
C GLU A 77 18.98 -3.36 -15.92
N ASP A 78 19.82 -2.55 -15.26
CA ASP A 78 20.23 -2.77 -13.88
C ASP A 78 19.20 -2.26 -12.86
N TYR A 79 19.28 -2.82 -11.65
CA TYR A 79 18.43 -2.47 -10.53
C TYR A 79 19.26 -2.22 -9.27
N ARG A 80 18.81 -1.27 -8.46
CA ARG A 80 19.25 -1.09 -7.08
C ARG A 80 18.30 -1.83 -6.15
N ILE A 81 18.84 -2.79 -5.42
CA ILE A 81 18.11 -3.53 -4.40
C ILE A 81 18.01 -2.70 -3.12
N GLY A 82 16.82 -2.70 -2.53
CA GLY A 82 16.55 -2.09 -1.24
C GLY A 82 16.90 -3.01 -0.08
N GLY A 83 15.91 -3.71 0.48
CA GLY A 83 16.03 -4.41 1.76
C GLY A 83 16.02 -3.45 2.96
N THR A 84 15.40 -2.28 2.79
CA THR A 84 15.20 -1.24 3.80
C THR A 84 13.82 -0.62 3.66
N GLU A 85 13.36 0.13 4.65
CA GLU A 85 12.04 0.78 4.62
C GLU A 85 11.98 1.88 3.55
N ALA A 86 10.83 2.01 2.91
CA ALA A 86 10.51 3.08 1.98
C ALA A 86 10.03 4.34 2.74
N PRO A 87 9.93 5.49 2.06
CA PRO A 87 9.19 6.64 2.58
C PRO A 87 7.76 6.23 2.93
N THR A 88 7.31 6.62 4.13
CA THR A 88 5.92 6.32 4.55
C THR A 88 4.96 7.27 3.85
N VAL A 89 3.89 6.73 3.27
CA VAL A 89 2.89 7.52 2.54
C VAL A 89 1.64 7.68 3.39
N ARG A 90 1.00 8.85 3.36
CA ARG A 90 -0.34 9.02 3.92
C ARG A 90 -1.42 8.92 2.87
N ILE A 91 -2.44 8.13 3.19
CA ILE A 91 -3.71 8.09 2.49
C ILE A 91 -4.86 8.58 3.38
N LEU A 92 -5.85 9.21 2.75
CA LEU A 92 -7.12 9.55 3.37
C LEU A 92 -8.22 8.64 2.83
N LEU A 93 -8.97 8.00 3.72
CA LEU A 93 -10.12 7.18 3.38
C LEU A 93 -11.42 8.01 3.47
N LYS A 94 -12.21 8.03 2.39
CA LYS A 94 -13.52 8.69 2.31
C LYS A 94 -14.55 7.74 1.69
N GLY A 95 -15.32 7.07 2.53
CA GLY A 95 -16.30 6.08 2.07
C GLY A 95 -15.60 4.89 1.42
N ASP A 96 -15.86 4.66 0.14
CA ASP A 96 -15.22 3.61 -0.66
C ASP A 96 -14.04 4.14 -1.50
N ARG A 97 -13.46 5.30 -1.14
CA ARG A 97 -12.33 5.89 -1.86
C ARG A 97 -11.13 6.17 -0.97
N SER A 98 -9.93 6.14 -1.55
CA SER A 98 -8.67 6.57 -0.94
C SER A 98 -8.00 7.67 -1.75
N PHE A 99 -7.23 8.52 -1.09
CA PHE A 99 -6.47 9.61 -1.72
C PHE A 99 -5.10 9.73 -1.07
N VAL A 100 -4.03 9.67 -1.85
CA VAL A 100 -2.68 10.01 -1.39
C VAL A 100 -2.62 11.50 -1.05
N GLN A 101 -2.01 11.86 0.08
CA GLN A 101 -1.91 13.24 0.53
C GLN A 101 -0.47 13.74 0.62
N GLU A 102 0.40 12.97 1.27
CA GLU A 102 1.73 13.41 1.66
C GLU A 102 2.66 12.21 1.83
N GLU A 103 3.96 12.49 1.79
CA GLU A 103 5.07 11.56 1.98
C GLU A 103 5.87 12.00 3.21
N TYR A 104 6.38 11.03 3.96
CA TYR A 104 7.19 11.19 5.16
C TYR A 104 8.55 10.53 4.98
N ASP A 105 9.46 10.74 5.94
CA ASP A 105 10.76 10.09 5.96
C ASP A 105 10.68 8.55 5.83
N TYR A 106 11.79 7.96 5.38
CA TYR A 106 11.98 6.52 5.30
C TYR A 106 11.68 5.84 6.65
N GLY A 107 10.79 4.84 6.64
CA GLY A 107 10.46 4.06 7.84
C GLY A 107 9.78 4.84 8.97
N TYR A 108 9.10 5.96 8.65
CA TYR A 108 8.34 6.72 9.64
C TYR A 108 7.06 5.99 10.09
N ILE A 109 7.19 5.18 11.15
CA ILE A 109 6.10 4.37 11.72
C ILE A 109 5.80 4.83 13.17
N PRO A 110 5.10 5.97 13.36
CA PRO A 110 4.83 6.51 14.70
C PRO A 110 3.74 5.75 15.43
N ALA A 111 3.84 5.71 16.77
CA ALA A 111 2.77 5.21 17.62
C ALA A 111 1.54 6.13 17.57
N MET A 112 0.34 5.54 17.56
CA MET A 112 -0.92 6.29 17.74
C MET A 112 -1.24 6.55 19.21
N LYS A 113 -0.65 5.75 20.11
CA LYS A 113 -0.84 5.83 21.55
C LYS A 113 0.46 5.41 22.21
N ASP A 114 0.90 6.21 23.17
CA ASP A 114 1.94 5.83 24.12
C ASP A 114 1.31 5.12 25.33
N VAL A 115 1.94 4.03 25.80
CA VAL A 115 1.43 3.21 26.90
C VAL A 115 2.44 3.21 28.04
N GLN A 116 2.06 3.85 29.15
CA GLN A 116 2.87 3.93 30.36
C GLN A 116 2.78 2.61 31.13
N LEU A 117 3.93 1.98 31.38
CA LEU A 117 4.04 0.75 32.17
C LEU A 117 4.16 1.12 33.65
N SER A 118 3.41 0.42 34.51
CA SER A 118 3.43 0.57 35.97
C SER A 118 4.53 -0.25 36.64
#